data_AF-A0A0F0GEG2-F1
#
_entry.id   AF-A0A0F0GEG2-F1
#
_cell.length_a   1.000
_cell.length_b   1.000
_cell.length_c   1.000
_cell.angle_alpha   90.00
_cell.angle_beta   90.00
_cell.angle_gamma   90.00
#
_symmetry.space_group_name_H-M   'P 1'
#
loop_
_entity.id
_entity.type
_entity.pdbx_description
1 polymer ?
#
loop_
_entity_poly.entity_id
_entity_poly.type
_entity_poly.pdbx_seq_one_letter_code
_entity_poly.pdbx_strand_id
1 'polypeptide(L)' 'VAACDVADRAALAGLLDSVELSAVFHTAGVLDAGVVDGLRVERFATVARPKVDAALNLHELTAGMDLSAFVL' A
#
# COMPACT_ATOMS: atom_id res chain seq x y z
N VAL A 1 1.11 -5.23 16.21
CA VAL A 1 1.63 -5.46 14.85
C VAL A 1 0.87 -6.62 14.25
N ALA A 2 0.38 -6.49 13.02
CA ALA A 2 -0.37 -7.53 12.32
C ALA A 2 0.38 -7.92 11.03
N ALA A 3 0.33 -9.20 10.66
CA ALA A 3 0.81 -9.64 9.36
C ALA A 3 -0.29 -9.35 8.32
N CYS A 4 -0.03 -8.42 7.40
CA CYS A 4 -0.95 -8.04 6.34
C CYS A 4 -0.16 -7.54 5.13
N ASP A 5 -0.49 -8.03 3.94
CA ASP A 5 -0.04 -7.44 2.69
C ASP A 5 -1.02 -6.33 2.29
N VAL A 6 -0.55 -5.08 2.26
CA VAL A 6 -1.38 -3.90 1.97
C VAL A 6 -1.83 -3.87 0.50
N ALA A 7 -1.13 -4.59 -0.39
CA ALA A 7 -1.57 -4.78 -1.76
C ALA A 7 -2.66 -5.85 -1.91
N ASP A 8 -2.97 -6.63 -0.87
CA ASP A 8 -4.17 -7.47 -0.81
C ASP A 8 -5.33 -6.69 -0.18
N ARG A 9 -6.26 -6.26 -1.04
CA ARG A 9 -7.39 -5.43 -0.65
C ARG A 9 -8.30 -6.10 0.39
N ALA A 10 -8.50 -7.42 0.29
CA ALA A 10 -9.41 -8.13 1.19
C ALA A 10 -8.77 -8.31 2.57
N ALA A 11 -7.48 -8.67 2.60
CA ALA A 11 -6.72 -8.77 3.85
C ALA A 11 -6.66 -7.40 4.56
N LEU A 12 -6.38 -6.33 3.81
CA LEU A 12 -6.32 -4.97 4.34
C LEU A 12 -7.67 -4.53 4.91
N ALA A 13 -8.77 -4.74 4.19
CA ALA A 13 -10.12 -4.41 4.67
C ALA A 13 -10.43 -5.09 6.01
N GLY A 14 -10.16 -6.41 6.11
CA GLY A 14 -10.39 -7.15 7.35
C GLY A 14 -9.54 -6.66 8.53
N LEU A 15 -8.31 -6.19 8.28
CA LEU A 15 -7.48 -5.57 9.30
C LEU A 15 -8.03 -4.20 9.72
N LEU A 16 -8.44 -3.37 8.76
CA LEU A 16 -8.99 -2.04 9.02
C LEU A 16 -10.28 -2.10 9.84
N ASP A 17 -11.16 -3.07 9.57
CA ASP A 17 -12.40 -3.29 10.33
C ASP A 17 -12.14 -3.69 11.80
N SER A 18 -10.92 -4.13 12.13
CA SER A 18 -10.54 -4.55 13.48
C SER A 18 -10.00 -3.41 14.37
N VAL A 19 -9.87 -2.19 13.83
CA VAL A 19 -9.25 -1.05 14.53
C VAL A 19 -10.00 0.27 14.26
N GLU A 20 -9.92 1.21 15.21
CA GLU A 20 -10.27 2.61 14.94
C GLU A 20 -9.03 3.33 14.38
N LEU A 21 -9.10 3.79 13.14
CA LEU A 21 -7.97 4.38 12.41
C LEU A 21 -8.01 5.92 12.44
N SER A 22 -6.92 6.56 12.85
CA SER A 22 -6.82 8.04 12.93
C SER A 22 -5.81 8.67 11.96
N ALA A 23 -4.89 7.88 11.40
CA ALA A 23 -3.91 8.34 10.41
C ALA A 23 -3.34 7.15 9.61
N VAL A 24 -2.84 7.44 8.40
CA VAL A 24 -2.12 6.47 7.55
C VAL A 24 -0.72 6.99 7.25
N PHE A 25 0.28 6.13 7.46
CA PHE A 25 1.66 6.33 7.02
C PHE A 25 2.08 5.13 6.19
N HIS A 26 2.10 5.29 4.87
CA HIS A 26 2.43 4.23 3.96
C HIS A 26 3.94 4.23 3.67
N THR A 27 4.67 3.35 4.36
CA THR A 27 6.11 3.19 4.17
C THR A 27 6.48 1.88 3.48
N ALA A 28 5.48 1.12 3.02
CA ALA A 28 5.71 -0.14 2.33
C ALA A 28 6.38 0.10 0.98
N GLY A 29 7.34 -0.76 0.65
CA GLY A 29 8.07 -0.65 -0.58
C GLY A 29 9.26 -1.59 -0.60
N VAL A 30 9.60 -2.00 -1.80
CA VAL A 30 10.86 -2.67 -2.10
C VAL A 30 11.56 -1.89 -3.19
N LEU A 31 12.89 -1.97 -3.22
CA LEU A 31 13.70 -1.30 -4.23
C LEU A 31 14.43 -2.37 -5.05
N ASP A 32 14.34 -2.26 -6.36
CA ASP A 32 15.12 -3.04 -7.32
C ASP A 32 15.66 -2.09 -8.40
N ALA A 33 16.83 -1.52 -8.13
CA ALA A 33 17.39 -0.44 -8.95
C ALA A 33 17.91 -0.96 -10.30
N GLY A 34 17.79 -0.11 -11.34
CA GLY A 34 18.28 -0.39 -12.67
C GLY A 34 18.12 0.79 -13.61
N VAL A 35 18.68 0.67 -14.82
CA VAL A 35 18.44 1.62 -15.90
C VAL A 35 17.10 1.32 -16.58
N VAL A 36 16.44 2.34 -17.14
CA VAL A 36 15.13 2.20 -17.79
C VAL A 36 15.16 1.16 -18.91
N ASP A 37 16.23 1.13 -19.71
CA ASP A 37 16.41 0.17 -20.82
C ASP A 37 16.53 -1.30 -20.34
N GLY A 38 16.87 -1.51 -19.06
CA GLY A 38 16.97 -2.83 -18.43
C GLY A 38 15.71 -3.25 -17.66
N LEU A 39 14.64 -2.46 -17.69
CA LEU A 39 13.40 -2.79 -16.99
C LEU A 39 12.62 -3.87 -17.73
N ARG A 40 12.05 -4.79 -16.93
CA ARG A 40 11.11 -5.81 -17.37
C ARG A 40 9.81 -5.64 -16.61
N VAL A 41 8.69 -6.03 -17.22
CA VAL A 41 7.34 -5.86 -16.64
C VAL A 41 7.25 -6.49 -15.26
N GLU A 42 7.83 -7.68 -15.07
CA GLU A 42 7.79 -8.42 -13.82
C GLU A 42 8.60 -7.73 -12.71
N ARG A 43 9.74 -7.11 -13.07
CA ARG A 43 10.54 -6.31 -12.11
C ARG A 43 9.79 -5.06 -11.70
N PHE A 44 9.17 -4.38 -12.67
CA PHE A 44 8.39 -3.18 -12.39
C PHE A 44 7.18 -3.51 -11.51
N ALA A 45 6.43 -4.58 -11.83
CA ALA A 45 5.30 -5.04 -11.03
C ALA A 45 5.72 -5.33 -9.57
N THR A 46 6.90 -5.91 -9.36
CA THR A 46 7.42 -6.23 -8.02
C THR A 46 7.63 -4.97 -7.16
N VAL A 47 8.20 -3.89 -7.72
CA VAL A 47 8.44 -2.64 -6.98
C VAL A 47 7.20 -1.75 -6.92
N ALA A 48 6.33 -1.82 -7.93
CA ALA A 48 5.11 -1.03 -8.03
C ALA A 48 4.04 -1.53 -7.07
N ARG A 49 3.80 -2.85 -6.99
CA ARG A 49 2.73 -3.44 -6.17
C ARG A 49 2.68 -2.95 -4.72
N PRO A 50 3.77 -2.99 -3.92
CA PRO A 50 3.72 -2.54 -2.53
C PRO A 50 3.58 -1.02 -2.37
N LYS A 51 3.66 -0.24 -3.46
CA LYS A 51 3.52 1.22 -3.47
C LYS A 51 2.20 1.67 -4.07
N VAL A 52 1.96 1.31 -5.33
CA VAL A 52 0.83 1.77 -6.15
C VAL A 52 -0.45 1.05 -5.75
N ASP A 53 -0.46 -0.28 -5.84
CA ASP A 53 -1.67 -1.07 -5.51
C ASP A 53 -2.03 -0.88 -4.04
N ALA A 54 -1.02 -0.89 -3.16
CA ALA A 54 -1.20 -0.65 -1.74
C ALA A 54 -1.72 0.75 -1.42
N ALA A 55 -1.19 1.81 -2.02
CA ALA A 55 -1.68 3.17 -1.80
C ALA A 55 -3.11 3.35 -2.33
N LEU A 56 -3.45 2.73 -3.46
CA LEU A 56 -4.81 2.76 -4.00
C LEU A 56 -5.79 2.05 -3.05
N ASN A 57 -5.45 0.85 -2.59
CA ASN A 57 -6.28 0.13 -1.62
C ASN A 57 -6.48 0.94 -0.33
N LEU A 58 -5.41 1.53 0.22
CA LEU A 58 -5.49 2.40 1.39
C LEU A 58 -6.43 3.58 1.14
N HIS A 59 -6.25 4.29 0.02
CA HIS A 59 -7.08 5.44 -0.33
C HIS A 59 -8.56 5.08 -0.43
N GLU A 60 -8.89 3.99 -1.12
CA GLU A 60 -10.28 3.57 -1.31
C GLU A 60 -10.92 3.07 -0.02
N LEU A 61 -10.20 2.26 0.76
CA LEU A 61 -10.75 1.65 1.98
C LEU A 61 -10.85 2.64 3.14
N THR A 62 -10.05 3.70 3.15
CA THR A 62 -10.16 4.77 4.15
C THR A 62 -10.89 6.01 3.63
N ALA A 63 -11.47 5.95 2.44
CA ALA A 63 -12.25 7.05 1.87
C ALA A 63 -13.42 7.41 2.79
N GLY A 64 -13.51 8.67 3.19
CA GLY A 64 -14.56 9.18 4.09
C GLY A 64 -14.30 8.97 5.58
N MET A 65 -13.18 8.34 5.97
CA MET A 65 -12.74 8.33 7.37
C MET A 65 -12.17 9.70 7.75
N ASP A 66 -12.35 10.11 9.01
CA ASP A 66 -11.79 11.36 9.55
C ASP A 66 -10.31 11.18 9.94
N LEU A 67 -9.47 11.02 8.92
CA LEU A 67 -8.03 10.86 9.10
C LEU A 67 -7.35 12.21 9.31
N SER A 68 -6.58 12.31 10.39
CA SER A 68 -5.72 13.47 10.67
C SER A 68 -4.55 13.60 9.69
N ALA A 69 -4.13 12.50 9.05
CA ALA A 69 -3.06 12.47 8.07
C ALA A 69 -3.16 11.25 7.14
N PHE A 70 -2.73 11.44 5.90
CA PHE A 70 -2.49 10.37 4.92
C PHE A 70 -1.16 10.65 4.22
N VAL A 71 -0.10 9.95 4.65
CA VAL A 71 1.28 10.19 4.22
C VAL A 71 1.76 9.00 3.39
N LEU A 72 2.36 9.29 2.23
CA LEU A 72 2.94 8.33 1.29
C LEU A 72 4.48 8.48 1.22
#